data_AF-A0A7K6J8E3-F1
#
_entry.id   AF-A0A7K6J8E3-F1
#
_cell.length_a   1.000
_cell.length_b   1.000
_cell.length_c   1.000
_cell.angle_alpha   90.00
_cell.angle_beta   90.00
_cell.angle_gamma   90.00
#
_symmetry.space_group_name_H-M   'P 1'
#
loop_
_entity.id
_entity.type
_entity.pdbx_description
1 polymer ?
#
loop_
_entity_poly.entity_id
_entity_poly.type
_entity_poly.pdbx_seq_one_letter_code
_entity_poly.pdbx_strand_id
1 'polypeptide(L)' 'SYGGYVPQFTFRFGKTYGRTTHDVLMDPTVSKSHRSVLAPLDNKENLLELHYHIEH' A
#
# COMPACT_ATOMS: atom_id res chain seq x y z
N SER A 1 -0.12 13.08 43.42
CA SER A 1 0.62 12.43 42.33
C SER A 1 -0.16 12.53 41.04
N TYR A 2 0.37 13.20 40.03
CA TYR A 2 -0.21 13.24 38.69
C TYR A 2 0.24 11.97 37.94
N GLY A 3 -0.70 11.04 37.72
CA GLY A 3 -0.47 9.88 36.87
C GLY A 3 -0.30 10.36 35.43
N GLY A 4 0.92 10.36 34.93
CA GLY A 4 1.28 10.93 33.64
C GLY A 4 0.34 10.49 32.51
N TYR A 5 0.01 11.43 31.64
CA TYR A 5 -0.60 11.14 30.34
C TYR A 5 0.33 10.20 29.58
N VAL A 6 -0.14 8.99 29.27
CA VAL A 6 0.52 8.07 28.36
C VAL A 6 -0.04 8.39 26.97
N PRO A 7 0.67 9.18 26.14
CA PRO A 7 0.21 9.51 24.80
C PRO A 7 0.17 8.20 24.02
N GLN A 8 -1.03 7.64 23.89
CA GLN A 8 -1.39 6.62 22.93
C GLN A 8 -0.31 5.54 22.80
N PHE A 9 -0.37 4.52 23.65
CA PHE A 9 0.04 3.21 23.19
C PHE A 9 -0.87 2.92 21.99
N THR A 10 -0.43 3.28 20.78
CA THR A 10 -1.22 3.13 19.57
C THR A 10 -1.41 1.64 19.43
N PHE A 11 -2.53 1.15 19.96
CA PHE A 11 -2.90 -0.23 19.95
C PHE A 11 -3.23 -0.53 18.49
N ARG A 12 -2.19 -0.87 17.72
CA ARG A 12 -2.30 -1.26 16.32
C ARG A 12 -2.78 -2.70 16.32
N PHE A 13 -4.05 -2.89 16.63
CA PHE A 13 -4.71 -4.16 16.44
C PHE A 13 -4.95 -4.38 14.95
N GLY A 14 -4.57 -5.55 14.46
CA GLY A 14 -4.76 -5.94 13.07
C GLY A 14 -3.57 -5.64 12.15
N LYS A 15 -3.59 -6.28 10.98
CA LYS A 15 -2.63 -6.00 9.91
C LYS A 15 -2.90 -4.61 9.35
N THR A 16 -1.84 -3.89 8.99
CA THR A 16 -1.99 -2.61 8.28
C THR A 16 -2.66 -2.85 6.93
N TYR A 17 -3.37 -1.85 6.41
CA TYR A 17 -3.88 -1.92 5.03
C TYR A 17 -2.77 -2.29 4.04
N GLY A 18 -1.56 -1.75 4.20
CA GLY A 18 -0.41 -2.12 3.36
C GLY A 18 -0.07 -3.62 3.42
N ARG A 19 -0.04 -4.21 4.62
CA ARG A 19 0.26 -5.64 4.79
C ARG A 19 -0.88 -6.52 4.29
N THR A 20 -2.12 -6.18 4.61
CA THR A 20 -3.31 -6.92 4.15
C THR A 20 -3.41 -6.90 2.64
N THR A 21 -3.26 -5.73 2.01
CA THR A 21 -3.29 -5.60 0.55
C THR A 21 -2.11 -6.32 -0.10
N HIS A 22 -0.91 -6.26 0.47
CA HIS A 22 0.24 -7.02 -0.01
C HIS A 22 -0.04 -8.53 0.01
N ASP A 23 -0.56 -9.06 1.12
CA ASP A 23 -0.83 -10.49 1.25
C ASP A 23 -1.87 -10.95 0.21
N VAL A 24 -2.96 -10.20 0.00
CA VAL A 24 -3.97 -10.49 -1.05
C VAL A 24 -3.38 -10.38 -2.46
N LEU A 25 -2.47 -9.43 -2.69
CA LEU A 25 -1.80 -9.28 -3.99
C LEU A 25 -0.77 -10.38 -4.27
N MET A 26 -0.25 -11.06 -3.24
CA MET A 26 0.78 -12.09 -3.41
C MET A 26 0.23 -13.51 -3.27
N ASP A 27 -1.03 -13.67 -2.84
CA ASP A 27 -1.67 -14.97 -2.69
C ASP A 27 -1.97 -15.60 -4.07
N PRO A 28 -1.37 -16.77 -4.39
CA PRO A 28 -1.60 -17.46 -5.67
C PRO A 28 -2.98 -18.11 -5.78
N THR A 29 -3.71 -18.24 -4.67
CA THR A 29 -5.05 -18.84 -4.62
C THR A 29 -6.16 -17.83 -4.89
N VAL A 30 -5.85 -16.54 -4.79
CA VAL A 30 -6.78 -15.45 -5.08
C VAL A 30 -6.77 -15.18 -6.58
N SER A 31 -7.94 -15.20 -7.22
CA SER A 31 -8.08 -14.86 -8.64
C SER A 31 -7.68 -13.40 -8.86
N LYS A 32 -6.63 -13.18 -9.67
CA LYS A 32 -6.07 -11.86 -9.97
C LYS A 32 -6.74 -11.28 -11.20
N SER A 33 -6.97 -9.97 -11.21
CA SER A 33 -7.31 -9.26 -12.44
C SER A 33 -6.15 -9.38 -13.43
N HIS A 34 -6.46 -9.53 -14.72
CA HIS A 34 -5.47 -9.51 -15.80
C HIS A 34 -4.80 -8.14 -15.95
N ARG A 35 -5.39 -7.08 -15.36
CA ARG A 35 -4.82 -5.73 -15.33
C ARG A 35 -4.10 -5.52 -14.01
N SER A 36 -2.80 -5.27 -14.07
CA SER A 36 -2.03 -4.85 -12.90
C SER A 36 -2.52 -3.49 -12.41
N VAL A 37 -2.76 -3.37 -11.10
CA VAL A 37 -3.08 -2.09 -10.44
C VAL A 37 -1.82 -1.24 -10.28
N LEU A 38 -0.66 -1.89 -10.20
CA LEU A 38 0.63 -1.24 -10.12
C LEU A 38 1.21 -1.12 -11.51
N ALA A 39 1.63 0.09 -11.87
CA ALA A 39 2.34 0.29 -13.11
C ALA A 39 3.71 -0.44 -13.07
N PRO A 40 4.15 -1.03 -14.19
CA PRO A 40 5.49 -1.60 -14.28
C PRO A 40 6.54 -0.48 -14.13
N LEU A 41 7.31 -0.52 -13.05
CA LEU A 41 8.34 0.48 -12.72
C LEU A 41 9.72 0.14 -13.32
N ASP A 42 9.82 -0.99 -14.04
CA ASP A 42 11.04 -1.48 -14.69
C ASP A 42 11.40 -0.68 -15.94
N ASN A 43 10.42 -0.02 -16.56
CA ASN A 43 10.62 0.84 -17.72
C ASN A 43 10.56 2.33 -17.34
N LYS A 44 11.65 3.05 -17.60
CA LYS A 44 11.75 4.50 -17.33
C LYS A 44 10.74 5.32 -18.14
N GLU A 45 10.35 4.87 -19.33
CA GLU A 45 9.34 5.55 -20.15
C GLU A 45 7.96 5.53 -19.47
N ASN A 46 7.59 4.41 -18.82
CA ASN A 46 6.33 4.30 -18.09
C ASN A 46 6.28 5.25 -16.89
N LEU A 47 7.43 5.54 -16.26
CA LEU A 47 7.49 6.46 -15.12
C LEU A 47 7.20 7.91 -15.55
N LEU A 48 7.64 8.29 -16.75
CA LEU A 48 7.41 9.61 -17.32
C LEU A 48 5.95 9.78 -17.74
N GLU A 49 5.34 8.75 -18.33
CA GLU A 49 3.93 8.75 -18.72
C GLU A 49 2.98 8.87 -17.51
N LEU A 50 3.30 8.17 -16.41
CA LEU A 50 2.54 8.31 -15.15
C LEU A 50 2.69 9.70 -14.54
N HIS A 51 3.89 10.29 -14.58
CA HIS A 51 4.13 11.61 -14.05
C HIS A 51 3.29 12.67 -14.80
N TYR A 52 3.15 12.53 -16.11
CA TYR A 52 2.29 13.41 -16.92
C TYR A 52 0.81 13.32 -16.52
N HIS A 53 0.30 12.12 -16.24
CA HIS A 53 -1.12 11.91 -15.89
C HIS A 53 -1.48 12.36 -14.46
N ILE A 54 -0.51 12.52 -13.57
CA ILE A 54 -0.74 12.98 -12.19
C ILE A 54 -0.81 14.51 -12.12
N GLU A 55 -0.11 15.21 -13.00
CA GLU A 55 0.01 16.66 -13.01
C GLU A 55 -1.09 17.37 -13.84
N HIS A 56 -2.04 16.63 -14.43
CA HIS A 56 -3.16 17.13 -15.23
C HIS A 56 -4.49 16.48 -14.82
#